data_AF-A0A357SYG4-F1
#
_entry.id   AF-A0A357SYG4-F1
#
_cell.length_a   1.000
_cell.length_b   1.000
_cell.length_c   1.000
_cell.angle_alpha   90.00
_cell.angle_beta   90.00
_cell.angle_gamma   90.00
#
_symmetry.space_group_name_H-M   'P 1'
#
loop_
_entity.id
_entity.type
_entity.pdbx_description
1 polymer ?
#
loop_
_entity_poly.entity_id
_entity_poly.type
_entity_poly.pdbx_seq_one_letter_code
_entity_poly.pdbx_strand_id
1 'polypeptide(L)'
;MKKEVTVKVESKKIFFLSYSKHQYKFFRFLRDNLKSGAAILLSSFQCFIRGIFIRQDELFSQEDIDKIVKYSFLKFKARRQQNREDFLNRAYYQYLLYKTRILSQYYYRCFRDNNIDLVVVWNGFHMEAASCVKVAHVLGIKTIFMENGYFPQTLVMDEKGVNAVNSLAGKGAQFYQKVQVDQEKLAQLYDTKLQQVKLRKRYFGKEEMEYPRNFFFLPFQVLTDTQVLLNSPHIRNMYELVDIVYSALERFNCINNEDFWLVIKEHPCDFGRVDYSDLKKKYQNKKVVFTITTPSSRLIELSKAVITINSTVGIEALLKRKAVITLGKDFYNVEGLVHHCNDLLKLHEFMAKALSEKINNELLDKFLYFLRYEYLVEIDRKNLTKDNIKPVLERLEKFWHNN
;
A
#
# COMPACT_ATOMS: atom_id res chain seq x y z
N MET A 1 -54.17 -0.84 28.76
CA MET A 1 -53.43 -0.49 27.53
C MET A 1 -51.94 -0.43 27.83
N LYS A 2 -51.19 -1.49 27.53
CA LYS A 2 -49.73 -1.46 27.58
C LYS A 2 -49.24 -0.66 26.38
N LYS A 3 -48.54 0.45 26.62
CA LYS A 3 -47.81 1.19 25.58
C LYS A 3 -46.73 0.24 25.04
N GLU A 4 -46.91 -0.23 23.81
CA GLU A 4 -45.83 -0.81 23.03
C GLU A 4 -44.76 0.27 22.87
N VAL A 5 -43.67 0.12 23.61
CA VAL A 5 -42.44 0.87 23.36
C VAL A 5 -41.88 0.28 22.07
N THR A 6 -42.22 0.92 20.95
CA THR A 6 -41.58 0.65 19.67
C THR A 6 -40.11 1.06 19.84
N VAL A 7 -39.25 0.09 20.13
CA VAL A 7 -37.80 0.27 20.05
C VAL A 7 -37.52 0.66 18.61
N LYS A 8 -37.26 1.96 18.37
CA LYS A 8 -36.68 2.41 17.10
C LYS A 8 -35.40 1.60 16.93
N VAL A 9 -35.42 0.63 16.03
CA VAL A 9 -34.20 0.02 15.51
C VAL A 9 -33.43 1.19 14.89
N GLU A 10 -32.45 1.71 15.61
CA GLU A 10 -31.60 2.78 15.08
C GLU A 10 -31.00 2.26 13.79
N SER A 11 -31.35 2.90 12.68
CA SER A 11 -30.82 2.54 11.37
C SER A 11 -29.31 2.69 11.44
N LYS A 12 -28.61 1.56 11.41
CA LYS A 12 -27.17 1.47 11.17
C LYS A 12 -26.76 2.45 10.05
N LYS A 13 -25.58 3.06 10.16
CA LYS A 13 -25.04 3.99 9.16
C LYS A 13 -23.55 3.77 8.90
N ILE A 14 -23.19 3.93 7.63
CA ILE A 14 -21.81 3.94 7.16
C ILE A 14 -21.27 5.37 7.19
N PHE A 15 -20.05 5.56 7.70
CA PHE A 15 -19.30 6.81 7.60
C PHE A 15 -18.15 6.67 6.61
N PHE A 16 -18.20 7.43 5.52
CA PHE A 16 -17.12 7.55 4.55
C PHE A 16 -16.27 8.79 4.83
N LEU A 17 -14.97 8.61 5.07
CA LEU A 17 -14.03 9.71 5.20
C LEU A 17 -13.17 9.85 3.95
N SER A 18 -13.15 11.05 3.37
CA SER A 18 -12.24 11.38 2.27
C SER A 18 -11.26 12.50 2.64
N TYR A 19 -10.03 12.44 2.14
CA TYR A 19 -9.04 13.51 2.31
C TYR A 19 -8.38 13.89 0.97
N SER A 20 -8.89 13.36 -0.15
CA SER A 20 -8.55 13.78 -1.50
C SER A 20 -9.81 13.84 -2.38
N LYS A 21 -9.73 14.62 -3.47
CA LYS A 21 -10.85 14.80 -4.42
C LYS A 21 -11.30 13.47 -5.06
N HIS A 22 -10.35 12.59 -5.39
CA HIS A 22 -10.66 11.32 -6.04
C HIS A 22 -11.41 10.36 -5.10
N GLN A 23 -11.01 10.28 -3.82
CA GLN A 23 -11.69 9.50 -2.79
C GLN A 23 -13.11 10.02 -2.59
N TYR A 24 -13.25 11.35 -2.49
CA TYR A 24 -14.56 11.98 -2.32
C TYR A 24 -15.50 11.61 -3.48
N LYS A 25 -15.02 11.68 -4.73
CA LYS A 25 -15.82 11.31 -5.91
C LYS A 25 -16.26 9.84 -5.84
N PHE A 26 -15.34 8.94 -5.48
CA PHE A 26 -15.63 7.51 -5.38
C PHE A 26 -16.62 7.21 -4.25
N PHE A 27 -16.41 7.73 -3.05
CA PHE A 27 -17.32 7.53 -1.92
C PHE A 27 -18.66 8.20 -2.09
N ARG A 28 -18.73 9.33 -2.81
CA ARG A 28 -20.01 9.92 -3.21
C ARG A 28 -20.78 8.94 -4.10
N PHE A 29 -20.11 8.35 -5.09
CA PHE A 29 -20.72 7.37 -5.98
C PHE A 29 -21.23 6.14 -5.21
N LEU A 30 -20.47 5.63 -4.23
CA LEU A 30 -20.94 4.55 -3.34
C LEU A 30 -22.18 4.97 -2.55
N ARG A 31 -22.11 6.10 -1.85
CA ARG A 31 -23.23 6.64 -1.07
C ARG A 31 -24.51 6.79 -1.90
N ASP A 32 -24.39 7.31 -3.12
CA ASP A 32 -25.54 7.58 -3.99
C ASP A 32 -26.18 6.28 -4.54
N ASN A 33 -25.49 5.16 -4.47
CA ASN A 33 -26.00 3.83 -4.84
C ASN A 33 -26.30 2.93 -3.64
N LEU A 34 -26.16 3.44 -2.40
CA LEU A 34 -26.66 2.80 -1.18
C LEU A 34 -28.10 3.26 -0.91
N LYS A 35 -28.78 2.59 0.03
CA LYS A 35 -30.12 3.01 0.49
C LYS A 35 -30.09 4.45 1.04
N SER A 36 -31.15 5.22 0.81
CA SER A 36 -31.22 6.61 1.30
C SER A 36 -31.05 6.68 2.82
N GLY A 37 -30.24 7.63 3.30
CA GLY A 37 -29.96 7.81 4.73
C GLY A 37 -28.99 6.80 5.35
N ALA A 38 -28.55 5.78 4.60
CA ALA A 38 -27.64 4.73 5.06
C ALA A 38 -26.19 5.21 5.29
N ALA A 39 -25.80 6.35 4.72
CA ALA A 39 -24.39 6.74 4.69
C ALA A 39 -24.17 8.24 4.85
N ILE A 40 -23.14 8.58 5.62
CA ILE A 40 -22.60 9.93 5.79
C ILE A 40 -21.25 9.99 5.07
N LEU A 41 -21.08 11.00 4.22
CA LEU A 41 -19.81 11.28 3.55
C LEU A 41 -19.30 12.65 3.96
N LEU A 42 -18.10 12.69 4.56
CA LEU A 42 -17.43 13.94 4.88
C LEU A 42 -15.98 13.94 4.38
N SER A 43 -15.51 15.14 4.03
CA SER A 43 -14.08 15.38 3.86
C SER A 43 -13.41 15.64 5.20
N SER A 44 -12.13 15.30 5.33
CA SER A 44 -11.35 15.59 6.53
C SER A 44 -11.28 17.08 6.85
N PHE A 45 -11.33 17.94 5.82
CA PHE A 45 -11.41 19.39 5.99
C PHE A 45 -12.74 19.81 6.65
N GLN A 46 -13.88 19.28 6.17
CA GLN A 46 -15.18 19.55 6.80
C GLN A 46 -15.21 19.04 8.25
N CYS A 47 -14.62 17.87 8.51
CA CYS A 47 -14.52 17.32 9.86
C CYS A 47 -13.69 18.23 10.78
N PHE A 48 -12.55 18.73 10.28
CA PHE A 48 -11.69 19.63 11.04
C PHE A 48 -12.40 20.94 11.38
N ILE A 49 -13.03 21.60 10.40
CA ILE A 49 -13.76 22.86 10.62
C ILE A 49 -14.90 22.69 11.64
N ARG A 50 -15.67 21.60 11.52
CA ARG A 50 -16.75 21.30 12.48
C ARG A 50 -16.21 20.96 13.87
N GLY A 51 -15.01 20.39 13.95
CA GLY A 51 -14.34 20.05 15.21
C GLY A 51 -13.78 21.25 15.98
N ILE A 52 -13.47 22.37 15.32
CA ILE A 52 -12.90 23.56 16.00
C ILE A 52 -13.84 24.10 17.09
N PHE A 53 -15.16 23.98 16.90
CA PHE A 53 -16.17 24.46 17.84
C PHE A 53 -16.53 23.44 18.93
N ILE A 54 -15.88 22.29 18.95
CA ILE A 54 -16.14 21.22 19.91
C ILE A 54 -15.20 21.37 21.12
N ARG A 55 -15.78 21.29 22.32
CA ARG A 55 -14.99 21.22 23.57
C ARG A 55 -14.01 20.06 23.49
N GLN A 56 -12.75 20.34 23.78
CA GLN A 56 -11.67 19.37 23.73
C GLN A 56 -11.57 18.64 25.06
N ASP A 57 -11.90 17.36 25.06
CA ASP A 57 -11.59 16.45 26.17
C ASP A 57 -10.36 15.59 25.78
N GLU A 58 -9.65 15.02 26.75
CA GLU A 58 -8.54 14.11 26.45
C GLU A 58 -9.10 12.72 26.12
N LEU A 59 -9.21 12.41 24.82
CA LEU A 59 -9.73 11.11 24.37
C LEU A 59 -8.65 10.02 24.30
N PHE A 60 -7.41 10.40 23.99
CA PHE A 60 -6.29 9.48 23.74
C PHE A 60 -5.06 9.89 24.53
N SER A 61 -4.25 8.89 24.91
CA SER A 61 -2.93 9.13 25.49
C SER A 61 -2.00 9.81 24.48
N GLN A 62 -0.94 10.44 24.98
CA GLN A 62 0.06 11.06 24.11
C GLN A 62 0.73 10.02 23.19
N GLU A 63 0.98 8.80 23.67
CA GLU A 63 1.55 7.71 22.87
C GLU A 63 0.65 7.32 21.68
N ASP A 64 -0.67 7.27 21.89
CA ASP A 64 -1.63 6.99 20.83
C ASP A 64 -1.66 8.11 19.79
N ILE A 65 -1.62 9.38 20.23
CA ILE A 65 -1.55 10.53 19.34
C ILE A 65 -0.25 10.50 18.53
N ASP A 66 0.88 10.20 19.17
CA ASP A 66 2.19 10.10 18.51
C ASP A 66 2.19 9.02 17.40
N LYS A 67 1.55 7.87 17.66
CA LYS A 67 1.35 6.81 16.66
C LYS A 67 0.51 7.28 15.47
N ILE A 68 -0.57 8.03 15.73
CA ILE A 68 -1.46 8.58 14.69
C ILE A 68 -0.72 9.58 13.79
N VAL A 69 0.09 10.49 14.37
CA VAL A 69 0.77 11.54 13.60
C VAL A 69 2.03 11.04 12.89
N LYS A 70 2.60 9.91 13.31
CA LYS A 70 3.90 9.39 12.87
C LYS A 70 4.09 9.40 11.36
N TYR A 71 3.16 8.80 10.60
CA TYR A 71 3.30 8.73 9.14
C TYR A 71 3.21 10.11 8.47
N SER A 72 2.23 10.93 8.85
CA SER A 72 2.09 12.28 8.29
C SER A 72 3.34 13.14 8.56
N PHE A 73 3.94 12.97 9.75
CA PHE A 73 5.19 13.64 10.10
C PHE A 73 6.39 13.13 9.30
N LEU A 74 6.58 11.81 9.20
CA LEU A 74 7.67 11.20 8.40
C LEU A 74 7.55 11.59 6.92
N LYS A 75 6.32 11.59 6.39
CA LYS A 75 6.00 12.04 5.03
C LYS A 75 6.38 13.49 4.80
N PHE A 76 6.12 14.37 5.76
CA PHE A 76 6.54 15.76 5.69
C PHE A 76 8.07 15.89 5.69
N LYS A 77 8.77 15.22 6.62
CA LYS A 77 10.25 15.21 6.66
C LYS A 77 10.85 14.71 5.35
N ALA A 78 10.38 13.58 4.83
CA ALA A 78 10.88 12.98 3.60
C ALA A 78 10.74 13.93 2.39
N ARG A 79 9.64 14.69 2.28
CA ARG A 79 9.44 15.67 1.21
C ARG A 79 10.44 16.82 1.23
N ARG A 80 10.92 17.17 2.43
CA ARG A 80 11.83 18.29 2.62
C ARG A 80 13.27 17.91 2.34
N GLN A 81 13.60 16.61 2.25
CA GLN A 81 14.94 16.08 1.98
C GLN A 81 16.02 16.69 2.91
N GLN A 82 15.62 17.18 4.08
CA GLN A 82 16.49 17.84 5.05
C GLN A 82 16.58 16.97 6.30
N ASN A 83 17.80 16.54 6.63
CA ASN A 83 18.09 15.70 7.80
C ASN A 83 18.27 16.51 9.10
N ARG A 84 18.16 17.85 9.06
CA ARG A 84 18.29 18.68 10.27
C ARG A 84 16.94 18.85 10.96
N GLU A 85 16.93 18.75 12.29
CA GLU A 85 15.84 19.31 13.09
C GLU A 85 15.82 20.82 12.86
N ASP A 86 14.70 21.31 12.35
CA ASP A 86 14.48 22.73 12.18
C ASP A 86 13.14 23.13 12.81
N PHE A 87 12.99 24.42 13.09
CA PHE A 87 11.79 24.98 13.72
C PHE A 87 10.49 24.54 13.01
N LEU A 88 10.52 24.45 11.68
CA LEU A 88 9.39 24.02 10.86
C LEU A 88 8.96 22.58 11.14
N ASN A 89 9.89 21.64 11.37
CA ASN A 89 9.53 20.27 11.78
C ASN A 89 8.81 20.27 13.13
N ARG A 90 9.29 21.05 14.10
CA ARG A 90 8.65 21.16 15.43
C ARG A 90 7.27 21.80 15.33
N ALA A 91 7.15 22.91 14.61
CA ALA A 91 5.89 23.60 14.38
C ALA A 91 4.87 22.69 13.67
N TYR A 92 5.30 21.97 12.63
CA TYR A 92 4.43 21.04 11.91
C TYR A 92 3.99 19.86 12.78
N TYR A 93 4.88 19.32 13.62
CA TYR A 93 4.53 18.26 14.57
C TYR A 93 3.45 18.73 15.55
N GLN A 94 3.62 19.91 16.14
CA GLN A 94 2.62 20.50 17.05
C GLN A 94 1.28 20.74 16.34
N TYR A 95 1.30 21.20 15.09
CA TYR A 95 0.11 21.31 14.26
C TYR A 95 -0.59 19.95 14.05
N LEU A 96 0.17 18.88 13.79
CA LEU A 96 -0.41 17.53 13.65
C LEU A 96 -1.04 17.05 14.96
N LEU A 97 -0.40 17.28 16.11
CA LEU A 97 -0.97 16.94 17.42
C LEU A 97 -2.29 17.67 17.66
N TYR A 98 -2.30 19.00 17.46
CA TYR A 98 -3.50 19.83 17.59
C TYR A 98 -4.63 19.36 16.67
N LYS A 99 -4.33 19.15 15.40
CA LYS A 99 -5.31 18.69 14.41
C LYS A 99 -5.86 17.30 14.74
N THR A 100 -5.02 16.39 15.24
CA THR A 100 -5.43 15.06 15.68
C THR A 100 -6.44 15.13 16.82
N ARG A 101 -6.20 15.98 17.83
CA ARG A 101 -7.13 16.17 18.96
C ARG A 101 -8.50 16.67 18.48
N ILE A 102 -8.52 17.69 17.62
CA ILE A 102 -9.76 18.24 17.05
C ILE A 102 -10.53 17.19 16.25
N LEU A 103 -9.85 16.48 15.35
CA LEU A 103 -10.48 15.48 14.51
C LEU A 103 -11.03 14.32 15.34
N SER A 104 -10.25 13.83 16.30
CA SER A 104 -10.65 12.73 17.17
C SER A 104 -11.92 13.06 17.96
N GLN A 105 -12.01 14.28 18.48
CA GLN A 105 -13.21 14.74 19.19
C GLN A 105 -14.42 14.89 18.29
N TYR A 106 -14.22 15.45 17.09
CA TYR A 106 -15.29 15.53 16.11
C TYR A 106 -15.82 14.15 15.72
N TYR A 107 -14.92 13.21 15.41
CA TYR A 107 -15.30 11.84 15.06
C TYR A 107 -16.04 11.15 16.20
N TYR A 108 -15.57 11.30 17.44
CA TYR A 108 -16.18 10.65 18.60
C TYR A 108 -17.66 11.07 18.76
N ARG A 109 -17.93 12.38 18.71
CA ARG A 109 -19.30 12.90 18.77
C ARG A 109 -20.10 12.53 17.52
N CYS A 110 -19.54 12.74 16.34
CA CYS A 110 -20.22 12.43 15.08
C CYS A 110 -20.65 10.96 15.00
N PHE A 111 -19.82 10.03 15.46
CA PHE A 111 -20.13 8.60 15.40
C PHE A 111 -21.24 8.21 16.36
N ARG A 112 -21.18 8.73 17.60
CA ARG A 112 -22.22 8.51 18.61
C ARG A 112 -23.55 9.14 18.21
N ASP A 113 -23.55 10.42 17.83
CA ASP A 113 -24.77 11.17 17.54
C ASP A 113 -25.50 10.69 16.27
N ASN A 114 -24.80 9.98 15.38
CA ASN A 114 -25.37 9.48 14.14
C ASN A 114 -25.56 7.96 14.09
N ASN A 115 -25.22 7.24 15.16
CA ASN A 115 -25.26 5.77 15.24
C ASN A 115 -24.47 5.11 14.10
N ILE A 116 -23.22 5.57 13.91
CA ILE A 116 -22.31 4.97 12.94
C ILE A 116 -21.88 3.60 13.44
N ASP A 117 -22.01 2.59 12.59
CA ASP A 117 -21.63 1.21 12.90
C ASP A 117 -20.58 0.63 11.93
N LEU A 118 -20.32 1.33 10.82
CA LEU A 118 -19.23 1.03 9.90
C LEU A 118 -18.51 2.31 9.45
N VAL A 119 -17.19 2.33 9.56
CA VAL A 119 -16.33 3.39 9.05
C VAL A 119 -15.55 2.89 7.84
N VAL A 120 -15.60 3.62 6.73
CA VAL A 120 -14.85 3.32 5.51
C VAL A 120 -13.85 4.45 5.26
N VAL A 121 -12.57 4.07 5.20
CA VAL A 121 -11.47 4.99 4.91
C VAL A 121 -10.67 4.50 3.71
N TRP A 122 -10.09 5.43 2.96
CA TRP A 122 -9.09 5.07 1.96
C TRP A 122 -7.73 5.09 2.63
N ASN A 123 -7.06 3.94 2.73
CA ASN A 123 -5.85 3.77 3.53
C ASN A 123 -6.05 4.14 5.02
N GLY A 124 -5.24 3.59 5.92
CA GLY A 124 -5.37 3.80 7.37
C GLY A 124 -4.34 4.75 7.97
N PHE A 125 -3.29 5.11 7.25
CA PHE A 125 -2.07 5.68 7.87
C PHE A 125 -2.02 7.21 7.89
N HIS A 126 -2.72 7.87 6.97
CA HIS A 126 -2.81 9.34 6.98
C HIS A 126 -3.47 9.81 8.28
N MET A 127 -2.88 10.78 8.97
CA MET A 127 -3.36 11.24 10.30
C MET A 127 -4.88 11.48 10.34
N GLU A 128 -5.48 12.03 9.28
CA GLU A 128 -6.93 12.21 9.19
C GLU A 128 -7.71 10.88 9.27
N ALA A 129 -7.29 9.88 8.50
CA ALA A 129 -7.88 8.55 8.51
C ALA A 129 -7.51 7.75 9.76
N ALA A 130 -6.27 7.85 10.23
CA ALA A 130 -5.80 7.20 11.44
C ALA A 130 -6.56 7.69 12.68
N SER A 131 -6.85 9.00 12.77
CA SER A 131 -7.70 9.57 13.84
C SER A 131 -9.11 8.99 13.80
N CYS A 132 -9.70 8.94 12.60
CA CYS A 132 -11.04 8.38 12.34
C CYS A 132 -11.13 6.90 12.76
N VAL A 133 -10.15 6.10 12.34
CA VAL A 133 -10.06 4.66 12.64
C VAL A 133 -9.84 4.42 14.13
N LYS A 134 -8.93 5.16 14.79
CA LYS A 134 -8.69 5.00 16.23
C LYS A 134 -9.96 5.26 17.04
N VAL A 135 -10.72 6.31 16.69
CA VAL A 135 -12.02 6.60 17.32
C VAL A 135 -13.02 5.48 17.07
N ALA A 136 -13.11 4.97 15.83
CA ALA A 136 -13.98 3.85 15.50
C ALA A 136 -13.68 2.63 16.38
N HIS A 137 -12.40 2.26 16.52
CA HIS A 137 -11.98 1.14 17.36
C HIS A 137 -12.31 1.33 18.83
N VAL A 138 -12.13 2.54 19.39
CA VAL A 138 -12.52 2.84 20.78
C VAL A 138 -14.03 2.71 21.00
N LEU A 139 -14.83 3.01 19.98
CA LEU A 139 -16.29 2.87 20.03
C LEU A 139 -16.78 1.46 19.64
N GLY A 140 -15.88 0.52 19.31
CA GLY A 140 -16.25 -0.82 18.84
C GLY A 140 -16.91 -0.83 17.45
N ILE A 141 -16.71 0.22 16.66
CA ILE A 141 -17.27 0.39 15.31
C ILE A 141 -16.41 -0.36 14.29
N LYS A 142 -17.05 -1.07 13.36
CA LYS A 142 -16.36 -1.81 12.30
C LYS A 142 -15.63 -0.85 11.36
N THR A 143 -14.50 -1.29 10.83
CA THR A 143 -13.70 -0.47 9.90
C THR A 143 -13.40 -1.25 8.63
N ILE A 144 -13.51 -0.58 7.47
CA ILE A 144 -13.00 -1.08 6.20
C ILE A 144 -11.98 -0.08 5.66
N PHE A 145 -10.82 -0.62 5.30
CA PHE A 145 -9.75 0.09 4.64
C PHE A 145 -9.78 -0.25 3.16
N MET A 146 -9.87 0.80 2.34
CA MET A 146 -9.80 0.68 0.89
C MET A 146 -8.43 1.11 0.36
N GLU A 147 -7.93 0.41 -0.66
CA GLU A 147 -6.73 0.79 -1.41
C GLU A 147 -6.84 0.33 -2.87
N ASN A 148 -6.01 0.88 -3.74
CA ASN A 148 -5.82 0.34 -5.08
C ASN A 148 -5.52 -1.17 -5.00
N GLY A 149 -6.16 -1.97 -5.85
CA GLY A 149 -5.86 -3.38 -5.95
C GLY A 149 -4.50 -3.66 -6.62
N TYR A 150 -4.06 -4.91 -6.50
CA TYR A 150 -2.75 -5.36 -7.00
C TYR A 150 -2.78 -5.76 -8.48
N PHE A 151 -3.98 -5.92 -9.05
CA PHE A 151 -4.20 -6.18 -10.48
C PHE A 151 -5.01 -5.04 -11.11
N PRO A 152 -4.97 -4.87 -12.45
CA PRO A 152 -5.82 -3.91 -13.13
C PRO A 152 -7.29 -4.09 -12.77
N GLN A 153 -8.01 -2.98 -12.60
CA GLN A 153 -9.45 -2.96 -12.30
C GLN A 153 -9.83 -3.74 -11.02
N THR A 154 -8.99 -3.65 -9.99
CA THR A 154 -9.29 -4.23 -8.68
C THR A 154 -9.15 -3.21 -7.55
N LEU A 155 -9.80 -3.52 -6.43
CA LEU A 155 -9.83 -2.74 -5.20
C LEU A 155 -9.58 -3.66 -4.00
N VAL A 156 -8.77 -3.19 -3.05
CA VAL A 156 -8.66 -3.81 -1.74
C VAL A 156 -9.79 -3.29 -0.86
N MET A 157 -10.49 -4.19 -0.16
CA MET A 157 -11.43 -3.88 0.91
C MET A 157 -11.15 -4.83 2.08
N ASP A 158 -10.51 -4.32 3.12
CA ASP A 158 -9.98 -5.15 4.21
C ASP A 158 -10.36 -4.55 5.58
N GLU A 159 -10.65 -5.41 6.56
CA GLU A 159 -11.11 -4.97 7.88
C GLU A 159 -9.98 -4.58 8.85
N LYS A 160 -8.76 -5.08 8.60
CA LYS A 160 -7.59 -4.87 9.47
C LYS A 160 -6.71 -3.73 8.98
N GLY A 161 -6.55 -3.58 7.67
CA GLY A 161 -5.65 -2.58 7.10
C GLY A 161 -5.31 -2.85 5.64
N VAL A 162 -4.29 -2.18 5.12
CA VAL A 162 -3.87 -2.32 3.72
C VAL A 162 -2.38 -2.63 3.63
N ASN A 163 -1.97 -3.33 2.57
CA ASN A 163 -0.59 -3.76 2.32
C ASN A 163 -0.03 -4.57 3.50
N ALA A 164 1.14 -4.23 4.06
CA ALA A 164 1.79 -5.02 5.11
C ALA A 164 0.97 -5.26 6.40
N VAL A 165 -0.15 -4.57 6.60
CA VAL A 165 -1.03 -4.71 7.77
C VAL A 165 -2.46 -5.15 7.42
N ASN A 166 -2.67 -5.67 6.21
CA ASN A 166 -3.95 -6.25 5.81
C ASN A 166 -4.23 -7.58 6.53
N SER A 167 -5.43 -8.15 6.32
CA SER A 167 -5.83 -9.42 6.92
C SER A 167 -5.05 -10.65 6.42
N LEU A 168 -4.26 -10.50 5.35
CA LEU A 168 -3.38 -11.53 4.82
C LEU A 168 -2.01 -11.55 5.52
N ALA A 169 -1.64 -10.49 6.25
CA ALA A 169 -0.38 -10.43 6.98
C ALA A 169 -0.27 -11.61 7.97
N GLY A 170 0.83 -12.37 7.85
CA GLY A 170 1.11 -13.55 8.67
C GLY A 170 0.44 -14.84 8.20
N LYS A 171 -0.29 -14.86 7.07
CA LYS A 171 -0.79 -16.11 6.47
C LYS A 171 0.38 -16.86 5.82
N GLY A 172 0.65 -18.09 6.28
CA GLY A 172 1.69 -18.95 5.71
C GLY A 172 1.21 -19.78 4.51
N ALA A 173 2.11 -20.57 3.92
CA ALA A 173 1.82 -21.40 2.75
C ALA A 173 0.61 -22.33 2.93
N GLN A 174 0.44 -22.90 4.13
CA GLN A 174 -0.68 -23.78 4.47
C GLN A 174 -2.07 -23.12 4.32
N PHE A 175 -2.15 -21.79 4.46
CA PHE A 175 -3.40 -21.07 4.23
C PHE A 175 -3.78 -21.14 2.75
N TYR A 176 -2.82 -20.85 1.86
CA TYR A 176 -3.03 -20.82 0.41
C TYR A 176 -3.13 -22.22 -0.19
N GLN A 177 -2.48 -23.23 0.37
CA GLN A 177 -2.56 -24.61 -0.11
C GLN A 177 -3.99 -25.18 -0.16
N LYS A 178 -4.90 -24.62 0.66
CA LYS A 178 -6.32 -25.01 0.75
C LYS A 178 -7.20 -24.38 -0.35
N VAL A 179 -6.67 -23.39 -1.07
CA VAL A 179 -7.40 -22.67 -2.12
C VAL A 179 -7.70 -23.62 -3.27
N GLN A 180 -8.96 -23.64 -3.69
CA GLN A 180 -9.42 -24.40 -4.85
C GLN A 180 -9.33 -23.52 -6.09
N VAL A 181 -8.59 -23.99 -7.09
CA VAL A 181 -8.26 -23.21 -8.28
C VAL A 181 -9.08 -23.68 -9.46
N ASP A 182 -9.82 -22.75 -10.05
CA ASP A 182 -10.40 -22.90 -11.38
C ASP A 182 -9.32 -22.62 -12.42
N GLN A 183 -9.01 -23.62 -13.25
CA GLN A 183 -7.91 -23.57 -14.22
C GLN A 183 -8.16 -22.56 -15.34
N GLU A 184 -9.41 -22.33 -15.75
CA GLU A 184 -9.74 -21.36 -16.79
C GLU A 184 -9.52 -19.93 -16.26
N LYS A 185 -9.99 -19.66 -15.04
CA LYS A 185 -9.74 -18.38 -14.37
C LYS A 185 -8.25 -18.16 -14.08
N LEU A 186 -7.52 -19.19 -13.69
CA LEU A 186 -6.08 -19.10 -13.51
C LEU A 186 -5.37 -18.72 -14.83
N ALA A 187 -5.74 -19.34 -15.94
CA ALA A 187 -5.20 -18.99 -17.25
C ALA A 187 -5.50 -17.52 -17.62
N GLN A 188 -6.74 -17.06 -17.41
CA GLN A 188 -7.12 -15.65 -17.61
C GLN A 188 -6.32 -14.68 -16.74
N LEU A 189 -6.00 -15.07 -15.50
CA LEU A 189 -5.15 -14.27 -14.62
C LEU A 189 -3.75 -14.09 -15.21
N TYR A 190 -3.14 -15.16 -15.73
CA TYR A 190 -1.82 -15.06 -16.37
C TYR A 190 -1.82 -14.26 -17.67
N ASP A 191 -2.95 -14.20 -18.39
CA ASP A 191 -3.12 -13.35 -19.56
C ASP A 191 -3.36 -11.86 -19.23
N THR A 192 -3.46 -11.52 -17.94
CA THR A 192 -3.70 -10.14 -17.50
C THR A 192 -2.55 -9.23 -17.92
N LYS A 193 -2.87 -8.23 -18.77
CA LYS A 193 -1.91 -7.22 -19.22
C LYS A 193 -1.60 -6.24 -18.09
N LEU A 194 -0.36 -6.28 -17.60
CA LEU A 194 0.16 -5.31 -16.65
C LEU A 194 0.17 -3.90 -17.26
N GLN A 195 -0.43 -2.93 -16.57
CA GLN A 195 -0.51 -1.55 -17.03
C GLN A 195 0.71 -0.76 -16.54
N GLN A 196 1.41 -0.11 -17.47
CA GLN A 196 2.49 0.80 -17.10
C GLN A 196 1.94 2.08 -16.47
N VAL A 197 2.46 2.42 -15.29
CA VAL A 197 2.18 3.70 -14.63
C VAL A 197 2.82 4.83 -15.46
N LYS A 198 2.00 5.83 -15.81
CA LYS A 198 2.46 7.01 -16.56
C LYS A 198 3.43 7.84 -15.70
N LEU A 199 4.49 8.36 -16.34
CA LEU A 199 5.42 9.29 -15.69
C LEU A 199 4.69 10.56 -15.24
N ARG A 200 5.09 11.11 -14.08
CA ARG A 200 4.52 12.36 -13.55
C ARG A 200 4.79 13.56 -14.45
N LYS A 201 6.00 13.62 -15.01
CA LYS A 201 6.43 14.63 -15.98
C LYS A 201 6.82 13.95 -17.28
N ARG A 202 6.69 14.66 -18.40
CA ARG A 202 7.14 14.17 -19.70
C ARG A 202 8.67 13.98 -19.66
N TYR A 203 9.13 12.83 -20.12
CA TYR A 203 10.54 12.55 -20.34
C TYR A 203 10.89 12.99 -21.76
N PHE A 204 11.96 13.78 -21.90
CA PHE A 204 12.43 14.31 -23.19
C PHE A 204 13.75 13.68 -23.66
N GLY A 205 14.36 12.82 -22.83
CA GLY A 205 15.56 12.09 -23.23
C GLY A 205 15.25 10.90 -24.13
N LYS A 206 16.31 10.25 -24.61
CA LYS A 206 16.25 8.91 -25.21
C LYS A 206 16.95 7.92 -24.29
N GLU A 207 16.32 6.78 -24.03
CA GLU A 207 16.95 5.63 -23.37
C GLU A 207 17.08 4.52 -24.40
N GLU A 208 18.13 4.56 -25.22
CA GLU A 208 18.54 3.42 -26.03
C GLU A 208 19.65 2.71 -25.25
N MET A 209 19.25 1.73 -24.44
CA MET A 209 20.17 0.92 -23.62
C MET A 209 19.90 -0.56 -23.85
N GLU A 210 20.97 -1.29 -24.14
CA GLU A 210 20.94 -2.75 -24.03
C GLU A 210 21.09 -3.14 -22.56
N TYR A 211 20.22 -4.03 -22.09
CA TYR A 211 20.30 -4.54 -20.74
C TYR A 211 21.28 -5.70 -20.64
N PRO A 212 22.09 -5.77 -19.57
CA PRO A 212 22.97 -6.91 -19.34
C PRO A 212 22.17 -8.21 -19.28
N ARG A 213 22.79 -9.33 -19.68
CA ARG A 213 22.11 -10.65 -19.72
C ARG A 213 21.80 -11.20 -18.33
N ASN A 214 22.67 -10.93 -17.36
CA ASN A 214 22.55 -11.41 -15.98
C ASN A 214 22.40 -10.21 -15.05
N PHE A 215 21.16 -9.97 -14.59
CA PHE A 215 20.92 -8.88 -13.65
C PHE A 215 19.77 -9.15 -12.69
N PHE A 216 19.87 -8.49 -11.54
CA PHE A 216 18.79 -8.31 -10.59
C PHE A 216 18.07 -6.98 -10.91
N PHE A 217 16.74 -7.02 -10.94
CA PHE A 217 15.93 -5.83 -11.14
C PHE A 217 15.53 -5.22 -9.79
N LEU A 218 15.79 -3.92 -9.61
CA LEU A 218 15.47 -3.14 -8.42
C LEU A 218 14.53 -1.97 -8.78
N PRO A 219 13.20 -2.14 -8.68
CA PRO A 219 12.25 -1.05 -8.84
C PRO A 219 12.32 -0.09 -7.63
N PHE A 220 12.53 1.20 -7.89
CA PHE A 220 12.35 2.22 -6.87
C PHE A 220 10.89 2.39 -6.50
N GLN A 221 10.67 2.82 -5.26
CA GLN A 221 9.38 3.18 -4.69
C GLN A 221 9.31 4.68 -4.43
N VAL A 222 8.09 5.19 -4.24
CA VAL A 222 7.88 6.61 -3.92
C VAL A 222 8.56 6.96 -2.59
N LEU A 223 9.32 8.04 -2.56
CA LEU A 223 10.04 8.53 -1.37
C LEU A 223 9.13 8.69 -0.13
N THR A 224 7.86 9.00 -0.37
CA THR A 224 6.84 9.22 0.68
C THR A 224 5.85 8.08 0.85
N ASP A 225 6.16 6.89 0.33
CA ASP A 225 5.31 5.71 0.47
C ASP A 225 5.23 5.26 1.94
N THR A 226 4.02 4.92 2.39
CA THR A 226 3.79 4.22 3.67
C THR A 226 4.66 3.00 3.83
N GLN A 227 4.87 2.23 2.75
CA GLN A 227 5.59 0.96 2.79
C GLN A 227 7.09 1.17 3.06
N VAL A 228 7.67 2.24 2.54
CA VAL A 228 9.05 2.65 2.84
C VAL A 228 9.14 3.28 4.24
N LEU A 229 8.25 4.21 4.57
CA LEU A 229 8.39 5.01 5.80
C LEU A 229 8.00 4.26 7.09
N LEU A 230 7.12 3.26 7.02
CA LEU A 230 6.61 2.54 8.17
C LEU A 230 6.93 1.03 8.16
N ASN A 231 6.95 0.42 6.97
CA ASN A 231 7.04 -1.04 6.83
C ASN A 231 8.43 -1.51 6.36
N SER A 232 9.41 -0.62 6.34
CA SER A 232 10.81 -0.92 6.05
C SER A 232 11.67 -0.65 7.28
N PRO A 233 11.98 -1.68 8.10
CA PRO A 233 12.67 -1.48 9.37
C PRO A 233 14.12 -1.00 9.22
N HIS A 234 14.78 -1.38 8.11
CA HIS A 234 16.21 -1.20 7.92
C HIS A 234 16.57 -0.33 6.70
N ILE A 235 15.59 0.18 5.95
CA ILE A 235 15.82 0.95 4.71
C ILE A 235 14.94 2.19 4.73
N ARG A 236 15.54 3.38 4.86
CA ARG A 236 14.83 4.64 5.06
C ARG A 236 14.47 5.35 3.76
N ASN A 237 15.24 5.11 2.70
CA ASN A 237 15.04 5.73 1.39
C ASN A 237 15.74 4.95 0.27
N MET A 238 15.59 5.40 -0.98
CA MET A 238 16.13 4.71 -2.16
C MET A 238 17.67 4.80 -2.27
N TYR A 239 18.33 5.78 -1.65
CA TYR A 239 19.80 5.86 -1.66
C TYR A 239 20.39 4.74 -0.81
N GLU A 240 19.87 4.58 0.42
CA GLU A 240 20.26 3.51 1.33
C GLU A 240 19.92 2.13 0.74
N LEU A 241 18.77 2.01 0.07
CA LEU A 241 18.41 0.79 -0.66
C LEU A 241 19.48 0.39 -1.68
N VAL A 242 19.93 1.31 -2.53
CA VAL A 242 20.96 1.02 -3.55
C VAL A 242 22.28 0.66 -2.89
N ASP A 243 22.70 1.39 -1.85
CA ASP A 243 23.96 1.12 -1.14
C ASP A 243 23.99 -0.29 -0.55
N ILE A 244 22.89 -0.72 0.06
CA ILE A 244 22.75 -2.06 0.65
C ILE A 244 22.73 -3.13 -0.45
N VAL A 245 21.86 -2.98 -1.46
CA VAL A 245 21.68 -3.99 -2.51
C VAL A 245 22.93 -4.13 -3.36
N TYR A 246 23.60 -3.03 -3.69
CA TYR A 246 24.83 -3.07 -4.48
C TYR A 246 25.98 -3.71 -3.69
N SER A 247 26.15 -3.39 -2.40
CA SER A 247 27.16 -4.05 -1.57
C SER A 247 26.92 -5.57 -1.48
N ALA A 248 25.66 -5.99 -1.36
CA ALA A 248 25.29 -7.40 -1.39
C ALA A 248 25.56 -8.04 -2.76
N LEU A 249 25.32 -7.33 -3.86
CA LEU A 249 25.63 -7.79 -5.22
C LEU A 249 27.13 -8.01 -5.42
N GLU A 250 27.98 -7.09 -4.97
CA GLU A 250 29.44 -7.26 -5.07
C GLU A 250 29.91 -8.49 -4.29
N ARG A 251 29.37 -8.69 -3.08
CA ARG A 251 29.65 -9.88 -2.27
C ARG A 251 29.14 -11.16 -2.94
N PHE A 252 27.95 -11.14 -3.52
CA PHE A 252 27.37 -12.26 -4.27
C PHE A 252 28.27 -12.64 -5.47
N ASN A 253 28.66 -11.66 -6.29
CA ASN A 253 29.52 -11.88 -7.45
C ASN A 253 30.89 -12.45 -7.04
N CYS A 254 31.48 -11.92 -5.96
CA CYS A 254 32.77 -12.38 -5.45
C CYS A 254 32.71 -13.83 -4.92
N ILE A 255 31.69 -14.18 -4.13
CA ILE A 255 31.58 -15.52 -3.52
C ILE A 255 31.23 -16.59 -4.56
N ASN A 256 30.34 -16.28 -5.50
CA ASN A 256 29.83 -17.26 -6.45
C ASN A 256 30.63 -17.27 -7.77
N ASN A 257 31.65 -16.41 -7.91
CA ASN A 257 32.39 -16.19 -9.15
C ASN A 257 31.46 -15.87 -10.35
N GLU A 258 30.54 -14.93 -10.12
CA GLU A 258 29.46 -14.56 -11.04
C GLU A 258 29.64 -13.12 -11.56
N ASP A 259 28.98 -12.81 -12.69
CA ASP A 259 28.97 -11.47 -13.28
C ASP A 259 27.54 -10.93 -13.44
N PHE A 260 26.95 -10.55 -12.31
CA PHE A 260 25.63 -9.94 -12.28
C PHE A 260 25.68 -8.42 -12.15
N TRP A 261 24.69 -7.80 -12.79
CA TRP A 261 24.43 -6.37 -12.75
C TRP A 261 23.19 -6.05 -11.91
N LEU A 262 23.08 -4.78 -11.51
CA LEU A 262 21.88 -4.21 -10.90
C LEU A 262 21.20 -3.27 -11.89
N VAL A 263 19.98 -3.58 -12.32
CA VAL A 263 19.18 -2.65 -13.13
C VAL A 263 18.15 -1.99 -12.24
N ILE A 264 18.23 -0.68 -12.15
CA ILE A 264 17.40 0.16 -11.28
C ILE A 264 16.43 0.93 -12.14
N LYS A 265 15.15 0.87 -11.78
CA LYS A 265 14.12 1.71 -12.40
C LYS A 265 13.61 2.76 -11.43
N GLU A 266 13.69 4.03 -11.82
CA GLU A 266 13.10 5.13 -11.05
C GLU A 266 11.57 5.04 -11.00
N HIS A 267 10.98 5.46 -9.88
CA HIS A 267 9.54 5.43 -9.73
C HIS A 267 8.86 6.56 -10.55
N PRO A 268 7.86 6.25 -11.41
CA PRO A 268 7.19 7.25 -12.27
C PRO A 268 6.64 8.48 -11.56
N CYS A 269 6.12 8.31 -10.33
CA CYS A 269 5.61 9.40 -9.50
C CYS A 269 6.68 10.32 -8.89
N ASP A 270 7.93 9.84 -8.76
CA ASP A 270 9.05 10.64 -8.27
C ASP A 270 9.84 11.29 -9.39
N PHE A 271 9.59 10.89 -10.65
CA PHE A 271 10.25 11.48 -11.80
C PHE A 271 10.03 13.01 -11.86
N GLY A 272 11.16 13.73 -11.88
CA GLY A 272 11.23 15.20 -11.82
C GLY A 272 10.73 15.81 -10.50
N ARG A 273 10.66 15.01 -9.43
CA ARG A 273 10.43 15.41 -8.03
C ARG A 273 11.65 15.18 -7.16
N VAL A 274 12.27 14.02 -7.32
CA VAL A 274 13.46 13.61 -6.60
C VAL A 274 14.60 13.61 -7.60
N ASP A 275 15.74 14.18 -7.22
CA ASP A 275 16.92 14.20 -8.06
C ASP A 275 17.89 13.11 -7.63
N TYR A 276 17.99 12.05 -8.44
CA TYR A 276 18.92 10.95 -8.23
C TYR A 276 20.26 11.16 -8.96
N SER A 277 20.58 12.36 -9.46
CA SER A 277 21.82 12.67 -10.18
C SER A 277 23.08 12.27 -9.41
N ASP A 278 23.17 12.63 -8.12
CA ASP A 278 24.30 12.26 -7.25
C ASP A 278 24.41 10.74 -7.07
N LEU A 279 23.28 10.05 -6.95
CA LEU A 279 23.25 8.59 -6.82
C LEU A 279 23.74 7.94 -8.12
N LYS A 280 23.28 8.41 -9.29
CA LYS A 280 23.75 7.94 -10.59
C LYS A 280 25.24 8.17 -10.75
N LYS A 281 25.74 9.36 -10.38
CA LYS A 281 27.17 9.69 -10.42
C LYS A 281 28.00 8.76 -9.53
N LYS A 282 27.52 8.43 -8.33
CA LYS A 282 28.17 7.48 -7.40
C LYS A 282 28.33 6.08 -8.02
N TYR A 283 27.42 5.67 -8.90
CA TYR A 283 27.37 4.32 -9.47
C TYR A 283 27.70 4.25 -10.98
N GLN A 284 28.13 5.33 -11.62
CA GLN A 284 28.30 5.43 -13.08
C GLN A 284 29.32 4.44 -13.68
N ASN A 285 30.35 4.05 -12.92
CA ASN A 285 31.41 3.12 -13.36
C ASN A 285 31.30 1.76 -12.66
N LYS A 286 30.12 1.44 -12.12
CA LYS A 286 29.82 0.21 -11.40
C LYS A 286 28.88 -0.64 -12.25
N LYS A 287 28.65 -1.89 -11.87
CA LYS A 287 27.71 -2.80 -12.54
C LYS A 287 26.24 -2.44 -12.24
N VAL A 288 25.88 -1.19 -12.53
CA VAL A 288 24.58 -0.59 -12.22
C VAL A 288 24.07 0.18 -13.44
N VAL A 289 22.83 -0.08 -13.83
CA VAL A 289 22.14 0.65 -14.90
C VAL A 289 20.90 1.31 -14.33
N PHE A 290 20.70 2.61 -14.59
CA PHE A 290 19.48 3.32 -14.23
C PHE A 290 18.61 3.54 -15.48
N THR A 291 17.32 3.25 -15.39
CA THR A 291 16.31 3.53 -16.43
C THR A 291 15.07 4.21 -15.82
N ILE A 292 14.38 5.00 -16.63
CA ILE A 292 13.18 5.74 -16.25
C ILE A 292 11.98 5.24 -17.06
N THR A 293 12.17 5.00 -18.36
CA THR A 293 11.07 4.86 -19.32
C THR A 293 10.68 3.41 -19.59
N THR A 294 11.60 2.47 -19.40
CA THR A 294 11.37 1.06 -19.72
C THR A 294 10.22 0.48 -18.90
N PRO A 295 9.24 -0.21 -19.51
CA PRO A 295 8.13 -0.82 -18.79
C PRO A 295 8.63 -1.80 -17.73
N SER A 296 8.03 -1.77 -16.53
CA SER A 296 8.45 -2.67 -15.43
C SER A 296 8.27 -4.14 -15.83
N SER A 297 7.19 -4.47 -16.53
CA SER A 297 6.95 -5.81 -17.08
C SER A 297 8.11 -6.32 -17.93
N ARG A 298 8.70 -5.46 -18.77
CA ARG A 298 9.84 -5.82 -19.61
C ARG A 298 11.10 -6.08 -18.79
N LEU A 299 11.37 -5.23 -17.79
CA LEU A 299 12.53 -5.42 -16.89
C LEU A 299 12.39 -6.70 -16.05
N ILE A 300 11.19 -6.99 -15.56
CA ILE A 300 10.87 -8.24 -14.86
C ILE A 300 11.18 -9.44 -15.76
N GLU A 301 10.67 -9.45 -16.99
CA GLU A 301 10.87 -10.54 -17.97
C GLU A 301 12.36 -10.78 -18.26
N LEU A 302 13.13 -9.71 -18.43
CA LEU A 302 14.57 -9.78 -18.72
C LEU A 302 15.41 -10.15 -17.49
N SER A 303 14.98 -9.78 -16.30
CA SER A 303 15.74 -10.02 -15.07
C SER A 303 15.81 -11.50 -14.68
N LYS A 304 16.83 -11.83 -13.88
CA LYS A 304 16.97 -13.15 -13.26
C LYS A 304 16.13 -13.28 -11.99
N ALA A 305 16.10 -12.22 -11.20
CA ALA A 305 15.20 -12.07 -10.06
C ALA A 305 14.93 -10.57 -9.80
N VAL A 306 13.84 -10.30 -9.07
CA VAL A 306 13.45 -8.95 -8.65
C VAL A 306 13.74 -8.78 -7.17
N ILE A 307 14.40 -7.69 -6.81
CA ILE A 307 14.66 -7.30 -5.43
C ILE A 307 13.77 -6.10 -5.12
N THR A 308 12.94 -6.18 -4.09
CA THR A 308 12.06 -5.07 -3.70
C THR A 308 11.99 -4.94 -2.20
N ILE A 309 11.66 -3.76 -1.68
CA ILE A 309 11.35 -3.64 -0.25
C ILE A 309 10.03 -4.36 0.01
N ASN A 310 8.96 -3.85 -0.59
CA ASN A 310 7.57 -4.27 -0.38
C ASN A 310 6.65 -3.63 -1.43
N SER A 311 7.10 -3.64 -2.69
CA SER A 311 6.38 -3.04 -3.81
C SER A 311 5.40 -4.04 -4.42
N THR A 312 4.29 -3.53 -4.98
CA THR A 312 3.40 -4.33 -5.83
C THR A 312 4.09 -4.88 -7.06
N VAL A 313 5.24 -4.31 -7.46
CA VAL A 313 6.11 -4.86 -8.52
C VAL A 313 6.60 -6.29 -8.16
N GLY A 314 6.68 -6.63 -6.88
CA GLY A 314 6.92 -8.01 -6.44
C GLY A 314 5.79 -8.96 -6.87
N ILE A 315 4.52 -8.54 -6.73
CA ILE A 315 3.36 -9.31 -7.19
C ILE A 315 3.33 -9.39 -8.72
N GLU A 316 3.69 -8.32 -9.42
CA GLU A 316 3.85 -8.32 -10.89
C GLU A 316 4.92 -9.33 -11.34
N ALA A 317 6.02 -9.44 -10.60
CA ALA A 317 7.08 -10.41 -10.85
C ALA A 317 6.64 -11.84 -10.60
N LEU A 318 5.89 -12.08 -9.53
CA LEU A 318 5.26 -13.37 -9.25
C LEU A 318 4.28 -13.78 -10.35
N LEU A 319 3.47 -12.85 -10.88
CA LEU A 319 2.59 -13.10 -12.03
C LEU A 319 3.37 -13.53 -13.29
N LYS A 320 4.64 -13.11 -13.41
CA LYS A 320 5.56 -13.51 -14.48
C LYS A 320 6.43 -14.72 -14.11
N ARG A 321 6.12 -15.41 -13.01
CA ARG A 321 6.88 -16.54 -12.44
C ARG A 321 8.38 -16.21 -12.27
N LYS A 322 8.67 -14.97 -11.86
CA LYS A 322 10.04 -14.52 -11.54
C LYS A 322 10.30 -14.62 -10.05
N ALA A 323 11.52 -15.01 -9.70
CA ALA A 323 11.93 -15.07 -8.30
C ALA A 323 11.96 -13.65 -7.71
N VAL A 324 11.48 -13.53 -6.47
CA VAL A 324 11.37 -12.25 -5.77
C VAL A 324 12.07 -12.33 -4.43
N ILE A 325 12.91 -11.32 -4.16
CA ILE A 325 13.54 -11.10 -2.87
C ILE A 325 12.88 -9.87 -2.23
N THR A 326 12.33 -10.03 -1.04
CA THR A 326 11.69 -8.93 -0.29
C THR A 326 12.55 -8.48 0.88
N LEU A 327 12.70 -7.17 1.07
CA LEU A 327 13.56 -6.57 2.11
C LEU A 327 12.79 -5.88 3.24
N GLY A 328 11.49 -5.64 3.05
CA GLY A 328 10.61 -5.03 4.04
C GLY A 328 9.49 -5.97 4.48
N LYS A 329 8.64 -5.46 5.37
CA LYS A 329 7.43 -6.16 5.79
C LYS A 329 6.41 -6.09 4.66
N ASP A 330 5.89 -7.24 4.27
CA ASP A 330 4.81 -7.36 3.30
C ASP A 330 3.93 -8.58 3.60
N PHE A 331 2.68 -8.56 3.15
CA PHE A 331 1.72 -9.65 3.39
C PHE A 331 2.02 -10.89 2.55
N TYR A 332 2.75 -10.73 1.44
CA TYR A 332 3.17 -11.84 0.58
C TYR A 332 4.57 -12.37 0.91
N ASN A 333 5.13 -12.02 2.08
CA ASN A 333 6.32 -12.67 2.64
C ASN A 333 6.00 -14.10 3.12
N VAL A 334 5.60 -14.96 2.18
CA VAL A 334 5.18 -16.34 2.40
C VAL A 334 6.33 -17.26 2.02
N GLU A 335 6.69 -18.17 2.92
CA GLU A 335 7.71 -19.18 2.66
C GLU A 335 7.34 -20.04 1.43
N GLY A 336 8.31 -20.27 0.55
CA GLY A 336 8.11 -20.97 -0.73
C GLY A 336 7.52 -20.10 -1.86
N LEU A 337 7.03 -18.89 -1.56
CA LEU A 337 6.54 -17.92 -2.55
C LEU A 337 7.62 -16.89 -2.90
N VAL A 338 8.26 -16.31 -1.88
CA VAL A 338 9.33 -15.31 -2.02
C VAL A 338 10.49 -15.59 -1.06
N HIS A 339 11.65 -15.01 -1.38
CA HIS A 339 12.84 -15.04 -0.54
C HIS A 339 12.88 -13.80 0.35
N HIS A 340 12.26 -13.88 1.52
CA HIS A 340 12.21 -12.75 2.44
C HIS A 340 13.52 -12.60 3.25
N CYS A 341 14.26 -11.52 3.00
CA CYS A 341 15.53 -11.21 3.64
C CYS A 341 15.33 -10.21 4.78
N ASN A 342 15.19 -10.71 6.01
CA ASN A 342 15.09 -9.87 7.21
C ASN A 342 16.44 -9.30 7.68
N ASP A 343 17.53 -10.03 7.47
CA ASP A 343 18.89 -9.61 7.80
C ASP A 343 19.61 -9.21 6.51
N LEU A 344 19.72 -7.90 6.27
CA LEU A 344 20.28 -7.34 5.04
C LEU A 344 21.77 -7.70 4.83
N LEU A 345 22.50 -8.09 5.89
CA LEU A 345 23.87 -8.57 5.76
C LEU A 345 23.95 -9.90 4.99
N LYS A 346 22.87 -10.69 5.04
CA LYS A 346 22.74 -11.98 4.35
C LYS A 346 22.09 -11.88 2.98
N LEU A 347 21.82 -10.66 2.47
CA LEU A 347 21.14 -10.47 1.19
C LEU A 347 21.84 -11.20 0.03
N HIS A 348 23.17 -11.28 0.04
CA HIS A 348 23.95 -12.03 -0.96
C HIS A 348 23.61 -13.54 -0.98
N GLU A 349 23.26 -14.14 0.17
CA GLU A 349 22.80 -15.54 0.25
C GLU A 349 21.42 -15.69 -0.37
N PHE A 350 20.52 -14.74 -0.12
CA PHE A 350 19.18 -14.74 -0.72
C PHE A 350 19.21 -14.48 -2.22
N MET A 351 20.19 -13.71 -2.72
CA MET A 351 20.46 -13.58 -4.15
C MET A 351 20.83 -14.92 -4.78
N ALA A 352 21.72 -15.70 -4.15
CA ALA A 352 22.07 -17.04 -4.61
C ALA A 352 20.85 -17.98 -4.58
N LYS A 353 20.10 -18.00 -3.48
CA LYS A 353 18.87 -18.80 -3.35
C LYS A 353 17.85 -18.48 -4.43
N ALA A 354 17.63 -17.20 -4.73
CA ALA A 354 16.67 -16.78 -5.76
C ALA A 354 17.05 -17.23 -7.17
N LEU A 355 18.33 -17.57 -7.42
CA LEU A 355 18.80 -18.10 -8.71
C LEU A 355 18.81 -19.63 -8.74
N SER A 356 19.09 -20.29 -7.62
CA SER A 356 19.21 -21.75 -7.55
C SER A 356 17.90 -22.46 -7.22
N GLU A 357 17.05 -21.87 -6.38
CA GLU A 357 15.80 -22.46 -5.94
C GLU A 357 14.69 -22.23 -6.96
N LYS A 358 13.90 -23.27 -7.23
CA LYS A 358 12.72 -23.15 -8.11
C LYS A 358 11.55 -22.60 -7.30
N ILE A 359 10.81 -21.68 -7.91
CA ILE A 359 9.55 -21.18 -7.34
C ILE A 359 8.57 -22.34 -7.23
N ASN A 360 7.88 -22.44 -6.08
CA ASN A 360 6.78 -23.38 -5.92
C ASN A 360 5.57 -22.89 -6.74
N ASN A 361 5.46 -23.38 -7.97
CA ASN A 361 4.41 -22.97 -8.90
C ASN A 361 3.00 -23.29 -8.38
N GLU A 362 2.79 -24.39 -7.68
CA GLU A 362 1.47 -24.73 -7.13
C GLU A 362 1.04 -23.72 -6.06
N LEU A 363 1.94 -23.39 -5.14
CA LEU A 363 1.68 -22.38 -4.10
C LEU A 363 1.48 -20.99 -4.73
N LEU A 364 2.29 -20.64 -5.73
CA LEU A 364 2.18 -19.40 -6.47
C LEU A 364 0.80 -19.26 -7.14
N ASP A 365 0.37 -20.30 -7.86
CA ASP A 365 -0.91 -20.32 -8.58
C ASP A 365 -2.07 -20.13 -7.59
N LYS A 366 -2.06 -20.86 -6.47
CA LYS A 366 -3.06 -20.74 -5.39
C LYS A 366 -3.05 -19.37 -4.72
N PHE A 367 -1.87 -18.81 -4.46
CA PHE A 367 -1.72 -17.48 -3.88
C PHE A 367 -2.30 -16.40 -4.80
N LEU A 368 -1.91 -16.39 -6.08
CA LEU A 368 -2.36 -15.40 -7.05
C LEU A 368 -3.87 -15.52 -7.32
N TYR A 369 -4.37 -16.76 -7.42
CA TYR A 369 -5.80 -17.03 -7.59
C TYR A 369 -6.61 -16.47 -6.42
N PHE A 370 -6.24 -16.81 -5.18
CA PHE A 370 -6.88 -16.29 -3.99
C PHE A 370 -6.84 -14.75 -3.97
N LEU A 371 -5.67 -14.18 -4.25
CA LEU A 371 -5.50 -12.73 -4.26
C LEU A 371 -6.45 -12.05 -5.25
N ARG A 372 -6.56 -12.57 -6.49
CA ARG A 372 -7.39 -11.98 -7.55
C ARG A 372 -8.89 -12.19 -7.34
N TYR A 373 -9.30 -13.39 -6.93
CA TYR A 373 -10.70 -13.84 -7.04
C TYR A 373 -11.42 -13.93 -5.69
N GLU A 374 -10.71 -14.05 -4.56
CA GLU A 374 -11.33 -14.13 -3.23
C GLU A 374 -11.12 -12.85 -2.42
N TYR A 375 -9.89 -12.32 -2.45
CA TYR A 375 -9.49 -11.15 -1.66
C TYR A 375 -9.82 -9.82 -2.35
N LEU A 376 -9.40 -9.64 -3.60
CA LEU A 376 -9.63 -8.41 -4.35
C LEU A 376 -11.06 -8.30 -4.88
N VAL A 377 -11.58 -7.08 -4.91
CA VAL A 377 -12.89 -6.76 -5.48
C VAL A 377 -12.72 -6.16 -6.86
N GLU A 378 -13.46 -6.67 -7.84
CA GLU A 378 -13.41 -6.19 -9.22
C GLU A 378 -14.15 -4.87 -9.39
N ILE A 379 -13.50 -3.90 -10.04
CA ILE A 379 -14.07 -2.57 -10.33
C ILE A 379 -13.22 -1.75 -11.32
N ASP A 380 -13.86 -1.16 -12.34
CA ASP A 380 -13.27 -0.06 -13.13
C ASP A 380 -13.57 1.31 -12.49
N ARG A 381 -12.63 1.76 -11.65
CA ARG A 381 -12.73 3.07 -10.98
C ARG A 381 -12.57 4.27 -11.90
N LYS A 382 -12.08 4.09 -13.13
CA LYS A 382 -11.96 5.20 -14.11
C LYS A 382 -13.31 5.49 -14.74
N ASN A 383 -14.09 4.45 -15.02
CA ASN A 383 -15.41 4.55 -15.67
C ASN A 383 -16.49 3.93 -14.77
N LEU A 384 -16.84 4.60 -13.67
CA LEU A 384 -17.85 4.10 -12.73
C LEU A 384 -19.25 4.08 -13.36
N THR A 385 -19.92 2.95 -13.27
CA THR A 385 -21.32 2.72 -13.67
C THR A 385 -22.08 2.06 -12.52
N LYS A 386 -23.41 1.98 -12.61
CA LYS A 386 -24.23 1.27 -11.60
C LYS A 386 -23.95 -0.23 -11.57
N ASP A 387 -23.54 -0.80 -12.71
CA ASP A 387 -23.28 -2.23 -12.81
C ASP A 387 -21.89 -2.59 -12.28
N ASN A 388 -20.86 -1.81 -12.63
CA ASN A 388 -19.48 -2.16 -12.26
C ASN A 388 -19.13 -1.88 -10.79
N ILE A 389 -19.95 -1.10 -10.08
CA ILE A 389 -19.80 -0.83 -8.64
C ILE A 389 -20.42 -1.94 -7.78
N LYS A 390 -21.28 -2.78 -8.38
CA LYS A 390 -22.06 -3.80 -7.66
C LYS A 390 -21.19 -4.73 -6.80
N PRO A 391 -20.03 -5.25 -7.27
CA PRO A 391 -19.18 -6.09 -6.43
C PRO A 391 -18.67 -5.38 -5.17
N VAL A 392 -18.40 -4.07 -5.25
CA VAL A 392 -17.97 -3.24 -4.11
C VAL A 392 -19.12 -3.03 -3.13
N LEU A 393 -20.34 -2.76 -3.64
CA LEU A 393 -21.53 -2.61 -2.80
C LEU A 393 -21.87 -3.92 -2.09
N GLU A 394 -21.88 -5.05 -2.80
CA GLU A 394 -22.14 -6.38 -2.22
C GLU A 394 -21.12 -6.74 -1.13
N ARG A 395 -19.82 -6.48 -1.38
CA ARG A 395 -18.77 -6.70 -0.37
C ARG A 395 -18.96 -5.78 0.83
N LEU A 396 -19.31 -4.52 0.61
CA LEU A 396 -19.54 -3.54 1.67
C LEU A 396 -20.73 -3.94 2.55
N GLU A 397 -21.86 -4.30 1.95
CA GLU A 397 -23.07 -4.77 2.63
C GLU A 397 -22.81 -6.05 3.44
N LYS A 398 -22.02 -6.99 2.90
CA LYS A 398 -21.59 -8.19 3.62
C LYS A 398 -20.84 -7.85 4.91
N PHE A 399 -19.89 -6.92 4.86
CA PHE A 399 -19.16 -6.48 6.05
C PHE A 399 -20.03 -5.70 7.03
N TRP A 400 -20.98 -4.93 6.51
CA TRP A 400 -21.85 -4.10 7.31
C TRP A 400 -22.88 -4.92 8.11
N HIS A 401 -23.39 -6.00 7.51
CA HIS A 401 -24.47 -6.81 8.09
C HIS A 401 -24.04 -8.13 8.72
N ASN A 402 -22.86 -8.67 8.39
CA ASN A 402 -22.35 -9.84 9.11
C ASN A 402 -22.01 -9.42 10.54
N ASN A 403 -22.49 -10.17 11.54
CA ASN A 403 -22.19 -9.93 12.95
C ASN A 403 -20.77 -10.36 13.30
#